data_AF-A0A1Y2EZM0-F1
#
_entry.id   AF-A0A1Y2EZM0-F1
#
_cell.length_a   1.000
_cell.length_b   1.000
_cell.length_c   1.000
_cell.angle_alpha   90.00
_cell.angle_beta   90.00
_cell.angle_gamma   90.00
#
_symmetry.space_group_name_H-M   'P 1'
#
loop_
_entity.id
_entity.type
_entity.pdbx_description
1 polymer ?
#
loop_
_entity_poly.entity_id
_entity_poly.type
_entity_poly.pdbx_seq_one_letter_code
_entity_poly.pdbx_strand_id
1 'polypeptide(L)' 'LIGCDNEECRIQWYHPSCVGLKGVPNDDWTCAECSRSETNGNGKRASGMQSGGGKKRA' A
#
# COMPACT_ATOMS: atom_id res chain seq x y z
N LEU A 1 -6.38 22.90 1.46
CA LEU A 1 -5.38 21.81 1.44
C LEU A 1 -5.80 20.81 2.49
N ILE A 2 -5.64 19.51 2.24
CA ILE A 2 -5.94 18.45 3.20
C ILE A 2 -4.63 17.75 3.60
N GLY A 3 -4.48 17.50 4.90
CA GLY A 3 -3.33 16.81 5.48
C GLY A 3 -3.53 15.30 5.39
N CYS A 4 -2.51 14.56 4.96
CA CYS A 4 -2.48 13.11 5.09
C CYS A 4 -2.16 12.73 6.54
N ASP A 5 -2.97 11.86 7.15
CA ASP A 5 -2.77 11.35 8.51
C ASP A 5 -1.41 10.64 8.70
N ASN A 6 -0.92 9.96 7.67
CA ASN A 6 0.38 9.29 7.74
C ASN A 6 1.54 10.29 7.84
N GLU A 7 2.21 10.31 9.00
CA GLU A 7 3.36 11.17 9.31
C GLU A 7 4.55 10.91 8.38
N GLU A 8 4.69 9.67 7.90
CA GLU A 8 5.74 9.21 6.96
C GLU A 8 5.44 9.63 5.49
N CYS A 9 4.32 10.31 5.24
CA CYS A 9 3.96 10.77 3.90
C CYS A 9 4.91 11.87 3.43
N ARG A 10 5.56 11.71 2.26
CA ARG A 10 6.54 12.70 1.75
C ARG A 10 5.94 14.06 1.35
N ILE A 11 4.66 14.11 1.01
CA ILE A 11 4.01 15.33 0.48
C ILE A 11 3.19 16.02 1.58
N GLN A 12 2.54 15.23 2.46
CA GLN A 12 1.68 15.63 3.59
C GLN A 12 0.47 16.52 3.25
N TRP A 13 0.54 17.40 2.26
CA TRP A 13 -0.49 18.39 1.93
C TRP A 13 -0.96 18.29 0.49
N TYR A 14 -2.27 18.14 0.31
CA TYR A 14 -2.87 17.93 -1.02
C TYR A 14 -4.03 18.89 -1.30
N HIS A 15 -4.28 19.16 -2.58
CA HIS A 15 -5.51 19.85 -2.99
C HIS A 15 -6.68 18.87 -3.00
N PRO A 16 -7.82 19.18 -2.36
CA PRO A 16 -9.01 18.33 -2.34
C PRO A 16 -9.45 17.89 -3.74
N SER A 17 -9.43 18.81 -4.71
CA SER A 17 -9.80 18.54 -6.10
C SER A 17 -8.85 17.57 -6.81
N CYS A 18 -7.55 17.57 -6.46
CA CYS A 18 -6.57 16.65 -7.03
C CYS A 18 -6.72 15.23 -6.49
N VAL A 19 -7.31 15.08 -5.30
CA VAL A 19 -7.53 13.78 -4.64
C VAL A 19 -8.99 13.32 -4.70
N GLY A 20 -9.83 13.98 -5.51
CA GLY A 20 -11.23 13.59 -5.73
C GLY A 20 -12.16 13.84 -4.54
N LEU A 21 -11.74 14.65 -3.56
CA LEU A 21 -12.59 15.03 -2.44
C LEU A 21 -13.53 16.17 -2.87
N LYS A 22 -14.83 15.90 -2.80
CA LYS A 22 -15.89 16.89 -3.11
C LYS A 22 -16.21 17.83 -1.93
N GLY A 23 -15.67 17.57 -0.75
CA GLY A 23 -15.85 18.38 0.46
C GLY A 23 -14.85 17.98 1.53
N VAL A 24 -14.73 18.77 2.59
CA VAL A 24 -13.89 18.46 3.75
C VAL A 24 -14.48 17.21 4.43
N PRO A 25 -13.78 16.07 4.46
CA PRO A 25 -14.22 14.94 5.27
C PRO A 25 -14.17 15.33 6.75
N ASN A 26 -15.14 14.88 7.55
CA ASN A 26 -15.17 15.15 9.00
C ASN A 26 -14.21 14.23 9.80
N ASP A 27 -13.45 13.36 9.12
CA ASP A 27 -12.62 12.28 9.67
C ASP A 27 -11.20 12.30 9.09
N ASP A 28 -10.30 11.51 9.71
CA ASP A 28 -8.92 11.33 9.29
C ASP A 28 -8.81 10.87 7.83
N TRP A 29 -8.11 11.67 7.02
CA TRP A 29 -7.94 11.42 5.59
C TRP A 29 -6.52 10.95 5.29
N THR A 30 -6.43 9.83 4.58
CA THR A 30 -5.16 9.24 4.13
C THR A 30 -5.07 9.29 2.62
N CYS A 31 -3.91 9.69 2.10
CA CYS A 31 -3.72 9.80 0.65
C CYS A 31 -3.68 8.41 -0.02
N ALA A 32 -3.96 8.37 -1.33
CA ALA A 32 -4.04 7.11 -2.08
C ALA A 32 -2.73 6.31 -2.09
N GLU A 33 -1.58 6.98 -1.98
CA GLU A 33 -0.27 6.33 -1.89
C GLU A 33 -0.11 5.60 -0.55
N CYS A 34 -0.44 6.26 0.56
CA CYS A 34 -0.39 5.65 1.88
C CYS A 34 -1.45 4.55 2.04
N SER A 35 -2.66 4.77 1.50
CA SER A 35 -3.72 3.74 1.47
C SER A 35 -3.32 2.50 0.65
N ARG A 36 -2.58 2.66 -0.45
CA ARG A 36 -2.08 1.54 -1.25
C ARG A 36 -0.97 0.75 -0.57
N SER A 37 -0.07 1.40 0.16
CA SER A 37 1.00 0.71 0.91
C SER A 37 0.43 -0.26 1.94
N GLU A 38 -0.61 0.12 2.67
CA GLU A 38 -1.26 -0.72 3.69
C GLU A 38 -1.92 -1.96 3.07
N THR A 39 -2.50 -1.84 1.88
CA THR A 39 -3.15 -2.97 1.19
C THR A 39 -2.15 -3.91 0.49
N ASN A 40 -0.92 -3.45 0.23
CA ASN A 40 0.12 -4.22 -0.46
C ASN A 40 0.96 -5.11 0.48
N GLY A 41 0.54 -5.30 1.73
CA GLY A 41 1.21 -6.16 2.71
C GLY A 41 0.84 -7.65 2.67
N ASN A 42 -0.12 -8.07 1.85
CA ASN A 42 -0.53 -9.49 1.73
C ASN A 42 -0.24 -10.09 0.35
N GLY A 43 0.93 -9.77 -0.22
CA GLY A 43 1.55 -10.53 -1.30
C GLY A 43 2.50 -11.58 -0.73
N LYS A 44 1.96 -12.62 -0.09
CA LYS A 44 2.72 -13.81 0.35
C LYS A 44 3.37 -14.51 -0.85
N ARG A 45 4.56 -14.08 -1.28
CA ARG A 45 5.38 -14.79 -2.28
C ARG A 45 6.90 -14.75 -2.04
N ALA A 46 7.32 -14.63 -0.78
CA ALA A 46 8.65 -15.07 -0.38
C ALA A 46 8.54 -16.49 0.22
N SER A 47 8.86 -17.51 -0.58
CA SER A 47 9.31 -18.88 -0.23
C SER A 47 9.33 -19.68 -1.54
N GLY A 48 10.46 -19.94 -2.21
CA GLY A 48 11.64 -20.54 -1.60
C GLY A 48 11.34 -21.97 -1.15
N MET A 49 10.90 -22.86 -2.06
CA MET A 49 10.77 -24.30 -1.77
C MET A 49 10.78 -25.13 -3.08
N GLN A 50 11.97 -25.52 -3.53
CA GLN A 50 12.15 -26.65 -4.47
C GLN A 50 13.08 -27.66 -3.78
N SER A 51 12.55 -28.28 -2.72
CA SER A 51 13.09 -29.50 -2.15
C SER A 51 12.37 -30.67 -2.80
N GLY A 52 13.09 -31.57 -3.48
CA GLY A 52 12.50 -32.79 -4.02
C GLY A 52 13.44 -33.60 -4.90
N GLY A 53 14.30 -34.44 -4.29
CA GLY A 53 15.11 -35.44 -4.97
C GLY A 53 14.27 -36.57 -5.62
N GLY A 54 14.85 -37.26 -6.61
CA GLY A 54 14.15 -38.34 -7.33
C GLY A 54 14.95 -39.08 -8.39
N LYS A 55 15.96 -39.86 -7.94
CA LYS A 55 16.33 -41.21 -8.42
C LYS A 55 15.50 -41.80 -9.57
N LYS A 56 16.14 -42.06 -10.72
CA LYS A 56 15.73 -43.02 -11.77
C LYS A 56 16.95 -43.21 -12.71
N ARG A 57 17.75 -44.26 -12.48
CA ARG A 57 17.67 -45.60 -13.10
C ARG A 57 17.92 -45.55 -14.63
N ALA A 58 19.16 -45.83 -15.04
CA ALA A 58 19.54 -46.62 -16.22
C ALA A 58 21.05 -46.90 -16.11
#